data_AF-A0A2Z6SH23-F1
#
_entry.id   AF-A0A2Z6SH23-F1
#
_cell.length_a   1.000
_cell.length_b   1.000
_cell.length_c   1.000
_cell.angle_alpha   90.00
_cell.angle_beta   90.00
_cell.angle_gamma   90.00
#
_symmetry.space_group_name_H-M   'P 1'
#
loop_
_entity.id
_entity.type
_entity.pdbx_description
1 polymer ?
#
loop_
_entity_poly.entity_id
_entity_poly.type
_entity_poly.pdbx_seq_one_letter_code
_entity_poly.pdbx_strand_id
1 'polypeptide(L)' 'MTCSKIFSELPELLSEIIQYFRCDFSALHSCILVDRLWCRLAIPLLWENPFSIIHRETVTLLNIIKFVLLKFIWLI' A
#
# COMPACT_ATOMS: atom_id res chain seq x y z
N MET A 1 -2.46 16.05 16.73
CA MET A 1 -2.31 15.24 15.50
C MET A 1 -1.23 15.87 14.63
N THR A 2 0.04 15.74 15.04
CA THR A 2 1.16 16.50 14.45
C THR A 2 2.07 15.62 13.59
N CYS A 3 1.91 14.28 13.67
CA CYS A 3 2.74 13.32 12.94
C CYS A 3 2.42 13.23 11.45
N SER A 4 1.22 13.61 10.99
CA SER A 4 0.87 13.57 9.55
C SER A 4 1.63 14.61 8.71
N LYS A 5 2.11 15.70 9.34
CA LYS A 5 2.88 16.74 8.63
C LYS A 5 4.33 16.33 8.35
N ILE A 6 4.98 15.64 9.28
CA ILE A 6 6.39 15.22 9.14
C ILE A 6 6.56 14.21 7.99
N PHE A 7 5.63 13.26 7.84
CA PHE A 7 5.67 12.27 6.77
C PHE A 7 5.35 12.84 5.37
N SER A 8 4.72 14.01 5.31
CA SER A 8 4.46 14.70 4.04
C SER A 8 5.72 15.41 3.50
N GLU A 9 6.62 15.83 4.40
CA GLU A 9 7.85 16.57 4.06
C GLU A 9 9.02 15.65 3.67
N LEU A 10 8.96 14.35 4.04
CA LEU A 10 10.03 13.37 3.79
C LEU A 10 9.52 12.12 3.03
N PRO A 11 9.14 12.27 1.75
CA PRO A 11 8.73 11.14 0.92
C PRO A 11 9.85 10.12 0.68
N GLU A 12 11.13 10.54 0.72
CA GLU A 12 12.29 9.64 0.54
C GLU A 12 12.37 8.59 1.64
N LEU A 13 12.31 9.01 2.91
CA LEU A 13 12.30 8.09 4.05
C LEU A 13 11.08 7.16 4.01
N LEU A 14 9.92 7.70 3.65
CA LEU A 14 8.71 6.88 3.51
C LEU A 14 8.90 5.81 2.42
N SER A 15 9.51 6.19 1.30
CA SER A 15 9.75 5.28 0.19
C SER A 15 10.69 4.15 0.59
N GLU A 16 11.77 4.43 1.34
CA GLU A 16 12.68 3.41 1.89
C GLU A 16 11.96 2.46 2.85
N ILE A 17 11.16 3.00 3.78
CA ILE A 17 10.41 2.20 4.76
C ILE A 17 9.44 1.25 4.03
N ILE A 18 8.67 1.76 3.07
CA ILE A 18 7.72 0.93 2.31
C ILE A 18 8.49 -0.06 1.42
N GLN A 19 9.66 0.30 0.90
CA GLN A 19 10.54 -0.64 0.18
C GLN A 19 11.03 -1.79 1.06
N TYR A 20 11.34 -1.53 2.33
CA TYR A 20 11.66 -2.58 3.30
C TYR A 20 10.50 -3.58 3.45
N PHE A 21 9.25 -3.11 3.34
CA PHE A 21 8.06 -3.95 3.39
C PHE A 21 7.68 -4.61 2.06
N ARG A 22 8.46 -4.46 0.99
CA ARG A 22 8.16 -5.01 -0.35
C ARG A 22 7.90 -6.52 -0.36
N CYS A 23 8.52 -7.26 0.56
CA CYS A 23 8.35 -8.71 0.69
C CYS A 23 7.22 -9.13 1.65
N ASP A 24 6.69 -8.20 2.45
CA ASP A 24 5.69 -8.45 3.49
C ASP A 24 4.33 -7.86 3.11
N PHE A 25 3.52 -8.65 2.39
CA PHE A 25 2.22 -8.21 1.88
C PHE A 25 1.21 -7.84 2.97
N SER A 26 1.26 -8.51 4.13
CA SER A 26 0.40 -8.18 5.27
C SER A 26 0.74 -6.78 5.83
N ALA A 27 2.02 -6.46 5.94
CA ALA A 27 2.49 -5.15 6.38
C ALA A 27 2.12 -4.05 5.36
N LEU A 28 2.30 -4.32 4.06
CA LEU A 28 1.87 -3.40 2.98
C LEU A 28 0.36 -3.16 3.00
N HIS A 29 -0.44 -4.20 3.26
CA HIS A 29 -1.89 -4.07 3.40
C HIS A 29 -2.27 -3.17 4.58
N SER A 30 -1.62 -3.33 5.73
CA SER A 30 -1.80 -2.42 6.86
C SER A 30 -1.41 -0.98 6.48
N CYS A 31 -0.29 -0.78 5.78
CA CYS A 31 0.17 0.55 5.32
C CYS A 31 -0.84 1.27 4.43
N ILE A 32 -1.55 0.54 3.56
CA ILE A 32 -2.61 1.09 2.68
C ILE A 32 -3.78 1.70 3.47
N LEU A 33 -4.02 1.21 4.69
CA LEU A 33 -5.10 1.64 5.58
C LEU A 33 -4.70 2.82 6.48
N VAL A 34 -3.41 3.12 6.62
CA VAL A 34 -2.91 4.18 7.52
C VAL A 34 -3.18 5.58 6.98
N ASP A 35 -2.74 5.88 5.75
CA ASP A 35 -2.84 7.24 5.18
C ASP A 35 -2.82 7.23 3.64
N ARG A 36 -3.24 8.33 3.00
CA ARG A 36 -3.29 8.49 1.54
C ARG A 36 -1.91 8.41 0.89
N LEU A 37 -0.87 8.96 1.52
CA LEU A 37 0.51 8.91 0.99
C LEU A 37 1.06 7.48 0.98
N TRP A 38 0.87 6.75 2.09
CA TRP A 38 1.25 5.35 2.22
C TRP A 38 0.51 4.47 1.21
N CYS A 39 -0.79 4.71 1.03
CA CYS A 39 -1.59 4.03 0.03
C CYS A 39 -1.02 4.25 -1.39
N ARG A 40 -0.62 5.49 -1.73
CA ARG A 40 -0.04 5.81 -3.05
C ARG A 40 1.27 5.08 -3.33
N LEU A 41 2.10 4.85 -2.31
CA LEU A 41 3.41 4.21 -2.45
C LEU A 41 3.34 2.68 -2.31
N ALA A 42 2.47 2.17 -1.45
CA ALA A 42 2.29 0.73 -1.24
C ALA A 42 1.56 0.04 -2.41
N ILE A 43 0.60 0.72 -3.06
CA ILE A 43 -0.13 0.16 -4.22
C ILE A 43 0.81 -0.31 -5.35
N PRO A 44 1.72 0.53 -5.89
CA PRO A 44 2.59 0.11 -6.99
C PRO A 44 3.51 -1.05 -6.60
N LEU A 45 3.99 -1.09 -5.35
CA LEU A 45 4.81 -2.21 -4.85
C LEU A 45 4.00 -3.51 -4.75
N LEU A 46 2.74 -3.41 -4.32
CA LEU A 46 1.84 -4.56 -4.23
C LEU A 46 1.39 -5.05 -5.62
N TRP A 47 1.35 -4.15 -6.62
CA TRP A 47 1.04 -4.48 -8.01
C TRP A 47 2.24 -4.93 -8.84
N GLU A 48 3.44 -4.91 -8.27
CA GLU A 48 4.67 -5.29 -9.00
C GLU A 48 4.68 -6.79 -9.36
N ASN A 49 4.09 -7.64 -8.49
CA ASN A 49 3.96 -9.08 -8.73
C ASN A 49 2.62 -9.62 -8.19
N PRO A 50 1.48 -9.33 -8.83
CA PRO A 50 0.15 -9.68 -8.33
C PRO A 50 -0.02 -11.20 -8.18
N PHE A 51 0.60 -11.99 -9.05
CA PHE A 51 0.50 -13.46 -9.05
C PHE A 51 1.24 -14.13 -7.88
N SER A 52 2.30 -13.51 -7.37
CA SER A 52 3.04 -14.04 -6.21
C SER A 52 2.20 -14.00 -4.92
N ILE A 53 1.25 -13.06 -4.86
CA ILE A 53 0.36 -12.84 -3.72
C ILE A 53 -0.80 -13.84 -3.75
N ILE A 54 -1.24 -14.26 -4.95
CA ILE A 54 -2.34 -15.23 -5.15
C ILE A 54 -2.02 -16.56 -4.47
N HIS A 55 -0.74 -16.93 -4.40
CA HIS A 55 -0.33 -18.20 -3.86
C HIS A 55 -0.30 -18.24 -2.32
N ARG A 56 -0.28 -17.08 -1.65
CA ARG A 56 -0.07 -17.01 -0.20
C ARG A 56 -1.35 -16.71 0.57
N GLU A 57 -2.19 -15.78 0.09
CA GLU A 57 -3.46 -15.44 0.75
C GLU A 57 -4.49 -14.89 -0.25
N THR A 58 -5.46 -15.71 -0.65
CA THR A 58 -6.48 -15.35 -1.65
C THR A 58 -7.50 -14.32 -1.14
N VAL A 59 -7.74 -14.26 0.18
CA VAL A 59 -8.76 -13.40 0.79
C VAL A 59 -8.28 -11.96 0.94
N THR A 60 -7.01 -11.75 1.32
CA THR A 60 -6.41 -10.41 1.45
C THR A 60 -6.28 -9.74 0.09
N LEU A 61 -5.93 -10.50 -0.95
CA LEU A 61 -5.91 -9.97 -2.32
C LEU A 61 -7.27 -9.50 -2.83
N LEU A 62 -8.34 -10.25 -2.63
CA LEU A 62 -9.68 -9.83 -3.06
C LEU A 62 -10.09 -8.52 -2.38
N ASN A 63 -9.72 -8.35 -1.12
CA ASN A 63 -9.97 -7.11 -0.38
C ASN A 63 -9.10 -5.95 -0.89
N ILE A 64 -7.82 -6.19 -1.17
CA ILE A 64 -6.91 -5.19 -1.73
C ILE A 64 -7.34 -4.79 -3.14
N ILE A 65 -7.63 -5.76 -4.01
CA ILE A 65 -8.13 -5.53 -5.37
C ILE A 65 -9.45 -4.78 -5.32
N LYS A 66 -10.41 -5.18 -4.47
CA LYS A 66 -11.65 -4.41 -4.26
C LYS A 66 -11.36 -3.00 -3.78
N PHE A 67 -10.46 -2.82 -2.82
CA PHE A 67 -10.15 -1.52 -2.24
C PHE A 67 -9.44 -0.59 -3.23
N VAL A 68 -8.49 -1.12 -4.00
CA VAL A 68 -7.78 -0.41 -5.06
C VAL A 68 -8.71 -0.11 -6.24
N LEU A 69 -9.54 -1.06 -6.70
CA LEU A 69 -10.56 -0.81 -7.73
C LEU A 69 -11.60 0.22 -7.27
N LEU A 70 -12.14 0.08 -6.05
CA LEU A 70 -13.07 1.08 -5.50
C LEU A 70 -12.43 2.46 -5.42
N LYS A 71 -11.17 2.54 -4.94
CA LYS A 71 -10.46 3.82 -4.84
C LYS A 71 -10.07 4.39 -6.20
N PHE A 72 -9.71 3.58 -7.19
CA PHE A 72 -9.40 4.05 -8.54
C PHE A 72 -10.66 4.55 -9.27
N ILE A 73 -11.80 3.86 -9.09
CA ILE A 73 -13.09 4.26 -9.66
C ILE A 73 -13.65 5.54 -9.01
N TRP A 74 -13.27 5.83 -7.76
CA TRP A 74 -13.63 7.08 -7.07
C TRP A 74 -12.60 8.22 -7.23
N LEU A 75 -11.45 7.95 -7.86
CA LEU A 75 -10.38 8.95 -8.09
C LEU A 75 -10.29 9.38 -9.57
N ILE A 76 -11.20 8.91 -10.42
CA ILE A 76 -11.51 9.45 -11.76
C ILE A 76 -12.88 10.13 -11.70
#